data_AF-A0A4Q9I1H6-F1
#
_entry.id   AF-A0A4Q9I1H6-F1
#
_cell.length_a   1.000
_cell.length_b   1.000
_cell.length_c   1.000
_cell.angle_alpha   90.00
_cell.angle_beta   90.00
_cell.angle_gamma   90.00
#
_symmetry.space_group_name_H-M   'P 1'
#
loop_
_entity.id
_entity.type
_entity.pdbx_description
1 polymer ?
#
loop_
_entity_poly.entity_id
_entity_poly.type
_entity_poly.pdbx_seq_one_letter_code
_entity_poly.pdbx_strand_id
1 'polypeptide(L)'
;MLLDGEDWRAFFDAFEREAWRFEAQPTYMMPKEQENVARFLRGEDKPADHNARWHERVRGYVESGKRIGRVRIVRRPLTDYQRYQFAWGIPGNIAAGEDIRVLDVTREDYGLPLSGRDWWMFDETRIAHLNFRPDGTQINRESYEGDPAPYREWKRLVLEHAVPFEEYVKGLDV
;
A
#
# COMPACT_ATOMS: atom_id res chain seq x y z
N MET A 1 15.54 -12.03 7.53
CA MET A 1 15.71 -13.01 6.42
C MET A 1 15.28 -12.36 5.11
N LEU A 2 15.92 -12.61 3.96
CA LEU A 2 15.44 -12.10 2.67
C LEU A 2 14.13 -12.79 2.27
N LEU A 3 13.19 -12.03 1.71
CA LEU A 3 11.87 -12.51 1.31
C LEU A 3 11.69 -12.37 -0.22
N ASP A 4 12.15 -13.37 -0.97
CA ASP A 4 11.94 -13.46 -2.42
C ASP A 4 11.10 -14.68 -2.80
N GLY A 5 10.77 -14.81 -4.10
CA GLY A 5 10.14 -16.01 -4.65
C GLY A 5 8.98 -16.61 -3.83
N GLU A 6 9.18 -17.85 -3.40
CA GLU A 6 8.24 -18.62 -2.58
C GLU A 6 8.26 -18.19 -1.11
N ASP A 7 9.41 -17.79 -0.56
CA ASP A 7 9.53 -17.35 0.84
C ASP A 7 8.66 -16.12 1.12
N TRP A 8 8.61 -15.18 0.17
CA TRP A 8 7.69 -14.05 0.25
C TRP A 8 6.22 -14.48 0.25
N ARG A 9 5.85 -15.45 -0.60
CA ARG A 9 4.46 -15.92 -0.67
C ARG A 9 4.06 -16.63 0.61
N ALA A 10 4.90 -17.55 1.08
CA ALA A 10 4.70 -18.26 2.33
C ALA A 10 4.59 -17.28 3.52
N PHE A 11 5.49 -16.30 3.61
CA PHE A 11 5.46 -15.31 4.67
C PHE A 11 4.18 -14.47 4.65
N PHE A 12 3.78 -14.00 3.46
CA PHE A 12 2.59 -13.18 3.27
C PHE A 12 1.33 -13.98 3.59
N ASP A 13 1.18 -15.19 3.06
CA ASP A 13 -0.07 -15.97 3.16
C ASP A 13 -0.27 -16.61 4.54
N ALA A 14 0.77 -16.68 5.36
CA ALA A 14 0.71 -17.24 6.71
C ALA A 14 -0.05 -16.38 7.74
N PHE A 15 -0.58 -15.21 7.37
CA PHE A 15 -1.38 -14.41 8.30
C PHE A 15 -2.76 -15.00 8.56
N GLU A 16 -3.28 -14.83 9.77
CA GLU A 16 -4.53 -15.46 10.21
C GLU A 16 -5.66 -14.46 10.43
N ARG A 17 -5.35 -13.22 10.79
CA ARG A 17 -6.33 -12.20 11.18
C ARG A 17 -6.25 -10.97 10.30
N GLU A 18 -5.06 -10.43 10.11
CA GLU A 18 -4.89 -9.16 9.41
C GLU A 18 -3.53 -9.00 8.72
N ALA A 19 -3.56 -8.48 7.49
CA ALA A 19 -2.40 -7.93 6.82
C ALA A 19 -2.59 -6.41 6.64
N TRP A 20 -1.64 -5.60 7.12
CA TRP A 20 -1.73 -4.14 7.05
C TRP A 20 -0.48 -3.54 6.39
N ARG A 21 -0.70 -2.66 5.41
CA ARG A 21 0.34 -2.12 4.54
C ARG A 21 0.58 -0.64 4.80
N PHE A 22 1.83 -0.28 5.04
CA PHE A 22 2.31 1.10 5.08
C PHE A 22 3.02 1.46 3.79
N GLU A 23 2.51 2.43 3.03
CA GLU A 23 3.08 2.91 1.76
C GLU A 23 3.54 4.36 1.86
N ALA A 24 4.85 4.57 2.04
CA ALA A 24 5.44 5.91 2.13
C ALA A 24 6.03 6.40 0.80
N GLN A 25 6.25 5.53 -0.18
CA GLN A 25 6.85 5.95 -1.44
C GLN A 25 5.87 6.78 -2.28
N PRO A 26 6.31 7.92 -2.85
CA PRO A 26 5.47 8.73 -3.72
C PRO A 26 5.28 8.09 -5.11
N THR A 27 6.19 7.20 -5.51
CA THR A 27 6.17 6.45 -6.77
C THR A 27 6.80 5.08 -6.57
N TYR A 28 6.26 4.05 -7.22
CA TYR A 28 6.87 2.72 -7.28
C TYR A 28 7.29 2.41 -8.73
N MET A 29 8.57 2.11 -8.94
CA MET A 29 9.11 1.79 -10.26
C MET A 29 8.92 0.30 -10.57
N MET A 30 7.66 -0.10 -10.77
CA MET A 30 7.31 -1.46 -11.17
C MET A 30 7.08 -1.49 -12.70
N PRO A 31 7.86 -2.27 -13.48
CA PRO A 31 7.79 -2.23 -14.95
C PRO A 31 6.37 -2.43 -15.51
N LYS A 32 5.57 -3.33 -14.92
CA LYS A 32 4.17 -3.55 -15.32
C LYS A 32 3.26 -2.37 -15.02
N GLU A 33 3.54 -1.60 -13.97
CA GLU A 33 2.76 -0.41 -13.64
C GLU A 33 3.18 0.78 -14.48
N GLN A 34 4.46 0.88 -14.90
CA GLN A 34 4.94 1.98 -15.73
C GLN A 34 4.16 2.10 -17.04
N GLU A 35 3.82 0.98 -17.69
CA GLU A 35 2.97 1.02 -18.89
C GLU A 35 1.55 1.50 -18.57
N ASN A 36 0.94 1.04 -17.48
CA ASN A 36 -0.39 1.49 -17.08
C ASN A 36 -0.40 2.99 -16.70
N VAL A 37 0.64 3.48 -16.04
CA VAL A 37 0.82 4.91 -15.75
C VAL A 37 0.94 5.69 -17.05
N ALA A 38 1.73 5.23 -18.02
CA ALA A 38 1.87 5.89 -19.30
C ALA A 38 0.54 5.96 -20.08
N ARG A 39 -0.27 4.90 -20.04
CA ARG A 39 -1.63 4.86 -20.62
C ARG A 39 -2.57 5.84 -19.93
N PHE A 40 -2.57 5.85 -18.60
CA PHE A 40 -3.36 6.80 -17.80
C PHE A 40 -3.01 8.24 -18.15
N LEU A 41 -1.73 8.57 -18.26
CA LEU A 41 -1.27 9.92 -18.63
C LEU A 41 -1.64 10.33 -20.06
N ARG A 42 -1.92 9.37 -20.95
CA ARG A 42 -2.47 9.65 -22.28
C ARG A 42 -3.99 9.82 -22.30
N GLY A 43 -4.66 9.66 -21.15
CA GLY A 43 -6.12 9.72 -21.05
C GLY A 43 -6.82 8.48 -21.61
N GLU A 44 -6.13 7.34 -21.69
CA GLU A 44 -6.74 6.07 -22.10
C GLU A 44 -7.70 5.54 -21.02
N ASP A 45 -8.58 4.62 -21.40
CA ASP A 45 -9.44 3.93 -20.44
C ASP A 45 -8.68 2.90 -19.61
N LYS A 46 -9.09 2.77 -18.34
CA LYS A 46 -8.60 1.72 -17.44
C LYS A 46 -8.89 0.33 -18.02
N PRO A 47 -7.89 -0.57 -18.08
CA PRO A 47 -8.12 -1.96 -18.48
C PRO A 47 -9.20 -2.65 -17.63
N ALA A 48 -10.00 -3.51 -18.26
CA ALA A 48 -11.06 -4.25 -17.58
C ALA A 48 -10.52 -5.19 -16.50
N ASP A 49 -9.37 -5.81 -16.75
CA ASP A 49 -8.67 -6.75 -15.88
C ASP A 49 -7.62 -6.08 -14.97
N HIS A 50 -7.63 -4.75 -14.89
CA HIS A 50 -6.69 -4.00 -14.03
C HIS A 50 -6.74 -4.53 -12.59
N ASN A 51 -5.59 -4.97 -12.07
CA ASN A 51 -5.43 -5.58 -10.75
C ASN A 51 -6.30 -6.83 -10.45
N ALA A 52 -6.88 -7.50 -11.46
CA ALA A 52 -7.81 -8.61 -11.25
C ALA A 52 -7.28 -9.72 -10.32
N ARG A 53 -6.00 -10.11 -10.46
CA ARG A 53 -5.35 -11.10 -9.59
C ARG A 53 -5.26 -10.64 -8.13
N TRP A 54 -5.01 -9.35 -7.89
CA TRP A 54 -4.99 -8.81 -6.53
C TRP A 54 -6.41 -8.80 -5.96
N HIS A 55 -7.40 -8.36 -6.74
CA HIS A 55 -8.79 -8.36 -6.32
C HIS A 55 -9.29 -9.76 -5.92
N GLU A 56 -8.93 -10.80 -6.68
CA GLU A 56 -9.25 -12.20 -6.35
C GLU A 56 -8.64 -12.61 -5.01
N ARG A 57 -7.37 -12.26 -4.78
CA ARG A 57 -6.67 -12.55 -3.53
C ARG A 57 -7.32 -11.84 -2.33
N VAL A 58 -7.65 -10.56 -2.47
CA VAL A 58 -8.35 -9.77 -1.44
C VAL A 58 -9.71 -10.39 -1.10
N ARG A 59 -10.51 -10.76 -2.11
CA ARG A 59 -11.80 -11.43 -1.89
C ARG A 59 -11.64 -12.74 -1.12
N GLY A 60 -10.66 -13.57 -1.49
CA GLY A 60 -10.38 -14.81 -0.77
C GLY A 60 -10.00 -14.59 0.70
N TYR A 61 -9.30 -13.49 1.02
CA TYR A 61 -9.03 -13.11 2.40
C TYR A 61 -10.31 -12.70 3.14
N VAL A 62 -11.13 -11.86 2.54
CA VAL A 62 -12.38 -11.39 3.14
C VAL A 62 -13.36 -12.55 3.37
N GLU A 63 -13.51 -13.45 2.40
CA GLU A 63 -14.36 -14.65 2.48
C GLU A 63 -13.90 -15.62 3.57
N SER A 64 -12.59 -15.67 3.86
CA SER A 64 -12.03 -16.46 4.96
C SER A 64 -12.03 -15.74 6.32
N GLY A 65 -12.68 -14.57 6.42
CA GLY A 65 -12.78 -13.78 7.65
C GLY A 65 -11.52 -13.00 8.01
N LYS A 66 -10.52 -12.96 7.12
CA LYS A 66 -9.29 -12.18 7.29
C LYS A 66 -9.49 -10.75 6.81
N ARG A 67 -8.73 -9.82 7.37
CA ARG A 67 -8.74 -8.41 6.95
C ARG A 67 -7.46 -8.06 6.21
N ILE A 68 -7.59 -7.18 5.22
CA ILE A 68 -6.45 -6.57 4.57
C ILE A 68 -6.68 -5.07 4.47
N GLY A 69 -5.66 -4.30 4.86
CA GLY A 69 -5.75 -2.84 4.86
C GLY A 69 -4.44 -2.19 4.47
N ARG A 70 -4.53 -0.90 4.12
CA ARG A 70 -3.43 -0.11 3.62
C ARG A 70 -3.59 1.34 4.04
N VAL A 71 -2.50 1.96 4.47
CA VAL A 71 -2.33 3.40 4.40
C VAL A 71 -1.47 3.75 3.20
N ARG A 72 -1.91 4.75 2.44
CA ARG A 72 -1.07 5.47 1.48
C ARG A 72 -0.71 6.84 2.06
N ILE A 73 0.58 7.08 2.25
CA ILE A 73 1.10 8.39 2.62
C ILE A 73 1.21 9.24 1.37
N VAL A 74 0.73 10.48 1.44
CA VAL A 74 0.80 11.43 0.33
C VAL A 74 1.35 12.77 0.80
N ARG A 75 2.03 13.45 -0.12
CA ARG A 75 2.40 14.87 -0.01
C ARG A 75 1.87 15.57 -1.24
N ARG A 76 1.32 16.76 -1.08
CA ARG A 76 0.80 17.56 -2.19
C ARG A 76 1.93 18.38 -2.83
N PRO A 77 1.91 18.55 -4.16
CA PRO A 77 0.97 17.96 -5.12
C PRO A 77 1.19 16.44 -5.30
N LEU A 78 0.12 15.70 -5.64
CA LEU A 78 0.20 14.26 -5.89
C LEU A 78 1.05 13.96 -7.13
N THR A 79 1.87 12.92 -7.05
CA THR A 79 2.62 12.43 -8.21
C THR A 79 1.68 11.86 -9.28
N ASP A 80 2.16 11.75 -10.52
CA ASP A 80 1.42 11.07 -11.59
C ASP A 80 1.06 9.63 -11.19
N TYR A 81 1.98 8.95 -10.52
CA TYR A 81 1.75 7.60 -10.02
C TYR A 81 0.63 7.55 -8.98
N GLN A 82 0.59 8.49 -8.03
CA GLN A 82 -0.47 8.56 -7.03
C GLN A 82 -1.81 8.89 -7.67
N ARG A 83 -1.88 9.82 -8.62
CA ARG A 83 -3.09 10.12 -9.40
C ARG A 83 -3.60 8.88 -10.13
N TYR A 84 -2.70 8.16 -10.81
CA TYR A 84 -3.01 6.88 -11.44
C TYR A 84 -3.56 5.84 -10.45
N GLN A 85 -2.92 5.65 -9.29
CA GLN A 85 -3.40 4.69 -8.28
C GLN A 85 -4.76 5.10 -7.72
N PHE A 86 -5.00 6.40 -7.51
CA PHE A 86 -6.28 6.93 -7.05
C PHE A 86 -7.39 6.67 -8.06
N ALA A 87 -7.12 6.89 -9.34
CA ALA A 87 -8.10 6.72 -10.40
C ALA A 87 -8.36 5.24 -10.73
N TRP A 88 -7.32 4.42 -10.86
CA TRP A 88 -7.42 3.08 -11.45
C TRP A 88 -7.29 1.94 -10.44
N GLY A 89 -6.37 2.05 -9.50
CA GLY A 89 -6.02 0.95 -8.59
C GLY A 89 -6.96 0.86 -7.38
N ILE A 90 -7.02 1.93 -6.60
CA ILE A 90 -7.65 1.95 -5.28
C ILE A 90 -9.17 1.63 -5.33
N PRO A 91 -9.97 2.17 -6.27
CA PRO A 91 -11.42 1.87 -6.29
C PRO A 91 -11.71 0.37 -6.45
N GLY A 92 -10.96 -0.33 -7.31
CA GLY A 92 -11.10 -1.78 -7.50
C GLY A 92 -10.68 -2.59 -6.28
N ASN A 93 -9.62 -2.16 -5.59
CA ASN A 93 -9.15 -2.79 -4.36
C ASN A 93 -10.16 -2.65 -3.22
N ILE A 94 -10.77 -1.47 -3.05
CA ILE A 94 -11.84 -1.22 -2.07
C ILE A 94 -13.05 -2.09 -2.40
N ALA A 95 -13.47 -2.14 -3.66
CA ALA A 95 -14.58 -3.00 -4.10
C ALA A 95 -14.32 -4.50 -3.87
N ALA A 96 -13.05 -4.93 -3.88
CA ALA A 96 -12.66 -6.29 -3.52
C ALA A 96 -12.66 -6.54 -2.01
N GLY A 97 -12.65 -5.49 -1.18
CA GLY A 97 -12.74 -5.53 0.28
C GLY A 97 -11.49 -5.08 1.04
N GLU A 98 -10.52 -4.42 0.38
CA GLU A 98 -9.35 -3.82 1.06
C GLU A 98 -9.73 -2.50 1.76
N ASP A 99 -9.39 -2.33 3.05
CA ASP A 99 -9.54 -1.05 3.77
C ASP A 99 -8.37 -0.12 3.40
N ILE A 100 -8.62 0.86 2.52
CA ILE A 100 -7.59 1.79 2.06
C ILE A 100 -7.85 3.19 2.64
N ARG A 101 -6.84 3.71 3.33
CA ARG A 101 -6.83 5.05 3.94
C ARG A 101 -5.70 5.89 3.38
N VAL A 102 -5.88 7.20 3.42
CA VAL A 102 -4.89 8.18 2.99
C VAL A 102 -4.48 9.03 4.16
N LEU A 103 -3.17 9.14 4.39
CA LEU A 103 -2.59 10.11 5.32
C LEU A 103 -1.86 11.18 4.52
N ASP A 104 -2.39 12.40 4.54
CA ASP A 104 -1.73 13.57 3.93
C ASP A 104 -0.76 14.19 4.94
N VAL A 105 0.53 14.10 4.60
CA VAL A 105 1.64 14.61 5.42
C VAL A 105 2.26 15.87 4.83
N THR A 106 1.50 16.63 4.03
CA THR A 106 1.96 17.89 3.43
C THR A 106 2.36 18.92 4.48
N ARG A 107 1.67 18.94 5.62
CA ARG A 107 1.89 19.91 6.70
C ARG A 107 2.65 19.33 7.90
N GLU A 108 2.45 18.05 8.19
CA GLU A 108 2.99 17.40 9.37
C GLU A 108 3.23 15.91 9.07
N ASP A 109 4.40 15.40 9.48
CA ASP A 109 4.77 13.98 9.28
C ASP A 109 4.44 13.10 10.49
N TYR A 110 3.93 13.70 11.57
CA TYR A 110 3.56 13.04 12.82
C TYR A 110 4.71 12.22 13.44
N GLY A 111 5.97 12.55 13.12
CA GLY A 111 7.14 11.77 13.55
C GLY A 111 7.22 10.36 12.95
N LEU A 112 6.50 10.10 11.85
CA LEU A 112 6.49 8.80 11.19
C LEU A 112 7.80 8.57 10.40
N PRO A 113 8.26 7.30 10.28
CA PRO A 113 9.43 6.95 9.49
C PRO A 113 9.07 6.92 7.98
N LEU A 114 9.07 8.08 7.34
CA LEU A 114 8.58 8.24 5.96
C LEU A 114 9.63 8.06 4.85
N SER A 115 10.87 7.68 5.18
CA SER A 115 11.98 7.61 4.22
C SER A 115 12.48 6.18 3.99
N GLY A 116 12.77 5.87 2.72
CA GLY A 116 13.56 4.69 2.29
C GLY A 116 12.93 3.32 2.49
N ARG A 117 11.84 3.20 3.26
CA ARG A 117 11.27 1.91 3.62
C ARG A 117 9.76 1.98 3.79
N ASP A 118 9.10 1.02 3.15
CA ASP A 118 7.72 0.66 3.45
C ASP A 118 7.71 -0.64 4.26
N TRP A 119 6.53 -1.02 4.76
CA TRP A 119 6.40 -2.28 5.46
C TRP A 119 5.01 -2.89 5.36
N TRP A 120 4.97 -4.20 5.49
CA TRP A 120 3.76 -4.93 5.85
C TRP A 120 3.85 -5.35 7.31
N MET A 121 2.71 -5.32 7.99
CA MET A 121 2.50 -5.94 9.29
C MET A 121 1.46 -7.04 9.15
N PHE A 122 1.74 -8.20 9.72
CA PHE A 122 0.85 -9.35 9.75
C PHE A 122 0.55 -9.71 11.20
N ASP A 123 -0.73 -9.80 11.52
CA ASP A 123 -1.25 -10.19 12.84
C ASP A 123 -0.60 -9.42 14.00
N GLU A 124 -0.28 -8.14 13.79
CA GLU A 124 0.37 -7.23 14.73
C GLU A 124 1.74 -7.68 15.29
N THR A 125 2.33 -8.72 14.71
CA THR A 125 3.51 -9.40 15.28
C THR A 125 4.64 -9.59 14.28
N ARG A 126 4.33 -9.86 13.00
CA ARG A 126 5.34 -10.11 11.96
C ARG A 126 5.43 -8.90 11.04
N ILE A 127 6.65 -8.41 10.82
CA ILE A 127 6.90 -7.25 9.96
C ILE A 127 7.76 -7.68 8.78
N ALA A 128 7.36 -7.28 7.56
CA ALA A 128 8.20 -7.37 6.38
C ALA A 128 8.56 -5.96 5.89
N HIS A 129 9.86 -5.66 5.84
CA HIS A 129 10.37 -4.43 5.25
C HIS A 129 10.45 -4.55 3.74
N LEU A 130 10.05 -3.49 3.06
CA LEU A 130 10.22 -3.31 1.62
C LEU A 130 11.12 -2.09 1.46
N ASN A 131 12.36 -2.32 1.02
CA ASN A 131 13.37 -1.27 0.89
C ASN A 131 13.41 -0.74 -0.54
N PHE A 132 13.53 0.57 -0.69
CA PHE A 132 13.48 1.25 -1.99
C PHE A 132 14.67 2.16 -2.19
N ARG A 133 15.09 2.30 -3.45
CA ARG A 133 15.93 3.41 -3.88
C ARG A 133 15.10 4.71 -3.89
N PRO A 134 15.74 5.89 -3.85
CA PRO A 134 15.03 7.18 -3.90
C PRO A 134 14.13 7.37 -5.13
N ASP A 135 14.41 6.67 -6.23
CA ASP A 135 13.60 6.70 -7.46
C ASP A 135 12.34 5.83 -7.40
N GLY A 136 12.11 5.10 -6.31
CA GLY A 136 10.99 4.17 -6.15
C GLY A 136 11.27 2.74 -6.65
N THR A 137 12.50 2.43 -7.06
CA THR A 137 12.90 1.07 -7.43
C THR A 137 13.03 0.19 -6.18
N GLN A 138 12.28 -0.92 -6.11
CA GLN A 138 12.40 -1.88 -5.01
C GLN A 138 13.77 -2.57 -5.05
N ILE A 139 14.50 -2.53 -3.93
CA ILE A 139 15.80 -3.17 -3.76
C ILE A 139 15.61 -4.62 -3.34
N ASN A 140 14.92 -4.84 -2.22
CA ASN A 140 14.67 -6.14 -1.65
C ASN A 140 13.45 -6.10 -0.71
N ARG A 141 13.11 -7.28 -0.18
CA ARG A 141 12.19 -7.45 0.93
C ARG A 141 12.84 -8.32 1.98
N GLU A 142 12.57 -8.05 3.24
CA GLU A 142 13.15 -8.82 4.35
C GLU A 142 12.21 -8.89 5.54
N SER A 143 12.25 -10.02 6.25
CA SER A 143 11.61 -10.14 7.56
C SER A 143 12.40 -9.33 8.59
N TYR A 144 11.67 -8.62 9.44
CA TYR A 144 12.21 -7.90 10.58
C TYR A 144 12.08 -8.76 11.84
N GLU A 145 13.21 -9.00 12.49
CA GLU A 145 13.33 -9.89 13.66
C GLU A 145 13.35 -9.14 15.00
N GLY A 146 13.10 -7.83 14.99
CA GLY A 146 13.09 -7.00 16.19
C GLY A 146 11.70 -6.83 16.81
N ASP A 147 11.58 -5.89 17.76
CA ASP A 147 10.33 -5.62 18.47
C ASP A 147 9.27 -4.98 17.54
N PRO A 148 8.06 -5.58 17.39
CA PRO A 148 6.99 -4.99 16.60
C PRO A 148 6.27 -3.81 17.30
N ALA A 149 6.55 -3.50 18.57
CA ALA A 149 5.87 -2.43 19.32
C ALA A 149 5.91 -1.05 18.63
N PRO A 150 7.04 -0.56 18.08
CA PRO A 150 7.07 0.71 17.36
C PRO A 150 6.14 0.72 16.14
N TYR A 151 6.04 -0.40 15.41
CA TYR A 151 5.18 -0.52 14.25
C TYR A 151 3.69 -0.47 14.62
N ARG A 152 3.32 -1.07 15.76
CA ARG A 152 1.95 -1.00 16.28
C ARG A 152 1.58 0.43 16.65
N GLU A 153 2.51 1.16 17.26
CA GLU A 153 2.30 2.56 17.59
C GLU A 153 2.20 3.44 16.34
N TRP A 154 3.07 3.23 15.35
CA TRP A 154 2.95 3.93 14.06
C TRP A 154 1.64 3.61 13.34
N LYS A 155 1.19 2.34 13.35
CA LYS A 155 -0.12 1.96 12.81
C LYS A 155 -1.24 2.71 13.56
N ARG A 156 -1.21 2.74 14.89
CA ARG A 156 -2.21 3.45 15.71
C ARG A 156 -2.26 4.94 15.36
N LEU A 157 -1.11 5.60 15.34
CA LEU A 157 -0.99 7.02 15.00
C LEU A 157 -1.46 7.33 13.58
N VAL A 158 -1.10 6.47 12.63
CA VAL A 158 -1.61 6.59 11.26
C VAL A 158 -3.13 6.50 11.23
N LEU A 159 -3.73 5.51 11.91
CA LEU A 159 -5.18 5.31 11.87
C LEU A 159 -5.96 6.42 12.60
N GLU A 160 -5.29 7.18 13.48
CA GLU A 160 -5.84 8.36 14.16
C GLU A 160 -5.98 9.56 13.20
N HIS A 161 -5.07 9.70 12.24
CA HIS A 161 -5.00 10.87 11.34
C HIS A 161 -5.35 10.58 9.87
N ALA A 162 -5.28 9.32 9.45
CA ALA A 162 -5.61 8.91 8.09
C ALA A 162 -7.13 8.80 7.93
N VAL A 163 -7.64 9.33 6.84
CA VAL A 163 -9.06 9.25 6.50
C VAL A 163 -9.30 8.13 5.48
N PRO A 164 -10.51 7.53 5.42
CA PRO A 164 -10.90 6.62 4.34
C PRO A 164 -10.61 7.25 2.97
N PHE A 165 -10.19 6.44 2.00
CA PHE A 165 -9.87 6.94 0.65
C PHE A 165 -11.03 7.76 0.04
N GLU A 166 -12.26 7.25 0.14
CA GLU A 166 -13.46 7.92 -0.37
C GLU A 166 -13.69 9.28 0.28
N GLU A 167 -13.26 9.48 1.53
CA GLU A 167 -13.33 10.78 2.18
C GLU A 167 -12.23 11.71 1.66
N TYR A 168 -11.00 11.21 1.54
CA TYR A 168 -9.87 12.01 1.05
C TYR A 168 -10.10 12.57 -0.35
N VAL A 169 -10.74 11.79 -1.24
CA VAL A 169 -10.98 12.18 -2.63
C VAL A 169 -12.23 13.05 -2.81
N LYS A 170 -13.04 13.28 -1.77
CA LYS A 170 -14.18 14.21 -1.86
C LYS A 170 -13.67 15.60 -2.22
N GLY A 171 -14.09 16.09 -3.38
CA GLY A 171 -13.69 17.41 -3.88
C GLY A 171 -12.30 17.47 -4.51
N LEU A 172 -11.65 16.32 -4.72
CA LEU A 172 -10.50 16.23 -5.61
C LEU A 172 -10.95 15.76 -6.99
N ASP A 173 -10.43 16.41 -8.02
CA ASP A 173 -10.50 15.89 -9.38
C ASP A 173 -9.35 14.89 -9.54
N VAL A 174 -9.64 13.62 -9.30
CA VAL A 174 -8.69 12.49 -9.32
C VAL A 174 -9.12 11.42 -10.31
#